data_AF-A0A3R8MWQ4-F1
#
_entry.id   AF-A0A3R8MWQ4-F1
#
_cell.length_a   1.000
_cell.length_b   1.000
_cell.length_c   1.000
_cell.angle_alpha   90.00
_cell.angle_beta   90.00
_cell.angle_gamma   90.00
#
_symmetry.space_group_name_H-M   'P 1'
#
loop_
_entity.id
_entity.type
_entity.pdbx_description
1 polymer ?
#
loop_
_entity_poly.entity_id
_entity_poly.type
_entity_poly.pdbx_seq_one_letter_code
_entity_poly.pdbx_strand_id
1 'polypeptide(L)'
;MKKVLFITNIPSPYRIAFYSLLGHYVDLTVIFEARGASGIKFNYYDEYKNFKAIFLSDGDINERKVNFGVFKYIRKGYFDYIFLTNYGYATELAAYLKCI
;
A
#
# COMPACT_ATOMS: atom_id res chain seq x y z
N MET A 1 11.35 3.53 16.37
CA MET A 1 10.26 4.18 15.60
C MET A 1 9.07 3.23 15.55
N LYS A 2 7.84 3.76 15.49
CA LYS A 2 6.62 2.93 15.35
C LYS A 2 6.57 2.28 13.98
N LYS A 3 6.15 1.03 13.90
CA LYS A 3 5.99 0.27 12.65
C LYS A 3 4.59 0.47 12.09
N VAL A 4 4.50 1.08 10.92
CA VAL A 4 3.24 1.47 10.31
C VAL A 4 3.10 0.82 8.94
N LEU A 5 1.94 0.21 8.71
CA LEU A 5 1.55 -0.34 7.41
C LEU A 5 0.42 0.50 6.82
N PHE A 6 0.59 0.93 5.57
CA PHE A 6 -0.51 1.37 4.72
C PHE A 6 -0.78 0.33 3.63
N ILE A 7 -2.04 0.09 3.34
CA ILE A 7 -2.49 -0.67 2.17
C ILE A 7 -3.35 0.28 1.35
N THR A 8 -2.99 0.46 0.08
CA THR A 8 -3.62 1.42 -0.81
C THR A 8 -3.70 0.89 -2.24
N ASN A 9 -4.51 1.54 -3.07
CA ASN A 9 -4.82 1.09 -4.43
C ASN A 9 -3.61 1.22 -5.38
N ILE A 10 -3.31 2.43 -5.86
CA ILE A 10 -2.21 2.71 -6.78
C ILE A 10 -1.41 3.91 -6.29
N PRO A 11 -0.13 4.03 -6.67
CA PRO A 11 0.64 5.22 -6.37
C PRO A 11 0.05 6.45 -7.09
N SER A 12 -0.05 7.56 -6.36
CA SER A 12 -0.39 8.90 -6.87
C SER A 12 0.62 9.93 -6.33
N PRO A 13 0.99 10.98 -7.08
CA PRO A 13 2.11 11.85 -6.70
C PRO A 13 1.96 12.44 -5.30
N TYR A 14 0.76 12.93 -4.96
CA TYR A 14 0.48 13.50 -3.64
C TYR A 14 0.57 12.47 -2.51
N ARG A 15 0.18 11.21 -2.74
CA ARG A 15 0.32 10.13 -1.74
C ARG A 15 1.77 9.74 -1.54
N ILE A 16 2.56 9.68 -2.61
CA ILE A 16 4.00 9.39 -2.51
C ILE A 16 4.72 10.49 -1.73
N ALA A 17 4.42 11.76 -1.99
CA ALA A 17 4.94 12.87 -1.21
C ALA A 17 4.54 12.77 0.28
N PHE A 18 3.27 12.46 0.56
CA PHE A 18 2.79 12.24 1.93
C PHE A 18 3.54 11.11 2.64
N TYR A 19 3.68 9.95 2.01
CA TYR A 19 4.39 8.80 2.60
C TYR A 19 5.88 9.09 2.80
N SER A 20 6.51 9.80 1.87
CA SER A 20 7.92 10.18 1.99
C SER A 20 8.18 11.10 3.17
N LEU A 21 7.26 12.05 3.43
CA LEU A 21 7.31 12.92 4.60
C LEU A 21 7.03 12.14 5.90
N LEU A 22 6.01 11.28 5.89
CA LEU A 22 5.65 10.47 7.05
C LEU A 22 6.76 9.48 7.45
N GLY A 23 7.45 8.90 6.47
CA GLY A 23 8.55 7.96 6.66
C GLY A 23 9.75 8.51 7.45
N HIS A 24 9.89 9.84 7.57
CA HIS A 24 10.87 10.45 8.48
C HIS A 24 10.55 10.22 9.96
N TYR A 25 9.28 9.96 10.30
CA TYR A 25 8.81 9.89 11.68
C TYR A 25 8.49 8.45 12.13
N VAL A 26 8.23 7.53 11.18
CA VAL A 26 7.84 6.14 11.47
C VAL A 26 8.51 5.15 10.51
N ASP A 27 8.66 3.90 10.96
CA ASP A 27 9.12 2.80 10.10
C ASP A 27 7.94 2.40 9.18
N LEU A 28 7.89 3.03 8.01
CA LEU A 28 6.74 3.00 7.11
C LEU A 28 6.90 1.93 6.02
N THR A 29 5.92 1.04 5.92
CA THR A 29 5.69 0.18 4.76
C THR A 29 4.39 0.57 4.09
N VAL A 30 4.41 0.72 2.77
CA VAL A 30 3.22 1.00 1.95
C VAL A 30 3.07 -0.11 0.91
N ILE A 31 1.93 -0.79 0.94
CA ILE A 31 1.54 -1.78 -0.06
C ILE A 31 0.59 -1.10 -1.04
N PHE A 32 0.96 -1.14 -2.32
CA PHE A 32 0.11 -0.77 -3.45
C PHE A 32 -0.47 -2.04 -4.07
N GLU A 33 -1.78 -2.08 -4.31
CA GLU A 33 -2.43 -3.19 -5.02
C GLU A 33 -1.90 -3.37 -6.44
N ALA A 34 -1.54 -2.28 -7.12
CA ALA A 34 -1.00 -2.30 -8.47
C ALA A 34 -0.09 -1.10 -8.76
N ARG A 35 0.67 -1.15 -9.86
CA ARG A 35 1.53 -0.04 -10.30
C ARG A 35 0.78 1.12 -10.93
N GLY A 36 -0.39 0.86 -11.53
CA GLY A 36 -1.16 1.88 -12.22
C GLY A 36 -2.57 1.42 -12.54
N ALA A 37 -3.22 2.14 -13.45
CA ALA A 37 -4.50 1.80 -14.02
C ALA A 37 -4.48 2.09 -15.52
N SER A 38 -5.46 1.57 -16.27
CA SER A 38 -5.53 1.81 -17.72
C SER A 38 -5.55 3.31 -18.02
N GLY A 39 -4.60 3.78 -18.84
CA GLY A 39 -4.41 5.20 -19.16
C GLY A 39 -3.73 6.04 -18.08
N ILE A 40 -3.43 5.45 -16.91
CA ILE A 40 -2.80 6.11 -15.78
C ILE A 40 -1.50 5.36 -15.46
N LYS A 41 -0.41 5.83 -16.09
CA LYS A 41 0.94 5.38 -15.77
C LYS A 41 1.75 6.57 -15.31
N PHE A 42 2.40 6.38 -14.18
CA PHE A 42 3.22 7.40 -13.58
C PHE A 42 4.59 6.79 -13.30
N ASN A 43 5.63 7.57 -13.56
CA ASN A 43 7.00 7.10 -13.46
C ASN A 43 7.57 7.58 -12.11
N TYR A 44 7.57 6.72 -11.10
CA TYR A 44 7.81 7.10 -9.71
C TYR A 44 9.15 6.64 -9.13
N TYR A 45 10.06 6.12 -9.95
CA TYR A 45 11.28 5.47 -9.49
C TYR A 45 12.13 6.34 -8.53
N ASP A 46 12.07 7.66 -8.68
CA ASP A 46 12.88 8.61 -7.89
C ASP A 46 12.16 9.18 -6.64
N GLU A 47 10.87 8.88 -6.44
CA GLU A 47 10.05 9.50 -5.38
C GLU A 47 9.78 8.61 -4.16
N TYR A 48 10.13 7.33 -4.19
CA TYR A 48 9.96 6.40 -3.06
C TYR A 48 11.06 6.57 -2.01
N LYS A 49 11.08 7.70 -1.30
CA LYS A 49 12.09 7.99 -0.26
C LYS A 49 11.51 7.76 1.13
N ASN A 50 12.35 7.27 2.04
CA ASN A 50 12.03 7.11 3.47
C ASN A 50 10.90 6.15 3.82
N PHE A 51 10.42 5.32 2.88
CA PHE A 51 9.49 4.23 3.19
C PHE A 51 9.71 3.04 2.27
N LYS A 52 9.27 1.87 2.70
CA LYS A 52 9.28 0.64 1.89
C LYS A 52 8.03 0.56 1.04
N ALA A 53 8.17 0.66 -0.27
CA ALA A 53 7.09 0.41 -1.23
C ALA A 53 7.04 -1.08 -1.62
N ILE A 54 5.84 -1.66 -1.64
CA ILE A 54 5.56 -3.03 -2.10
C ILE A 54 4.43 -2.97 -3.10
N PHE A 55 4.58 -3.64 -4.25
CA PHE A 55 3.53 -3.75 -5.26
C PHE A 55 3.01 -5.19 -5.31
N LEU A 56 1.69 -5.37 -5.24
CA LEU A 56 1.06 -6.69 -5.36
C LEU A 56 0.87 -7.11 -6.83
N SER A 57 0.85 -6.15 -7.75
CA SER A 57 0.75 -6.35 -9.20
C SER A 57 1.64 -5.34 -9.94
N ASP A 58 2.38 -5.81 -10.95
CA ASP A 58 3.14 -4.93 -11.86
C ASP A 58 2.27 -4.31 -12.96
N GLY A 59 1.02 -4.77 -13.10
CA GLY A 59 0.08 -4.30 -14.11
C GLY A 59 -0.90 -3.24 -13.59
N ASP A 60 -2.02 -3.13 -14.30
CA ASP A 60 -3.13 -2.26 -13.94
C ASP A 60 -3.93 -2.84 -12.76
N ILE A 61 -4.53 -1.96 -11.98
CA ILE A 61 -5.41 -2.34 -10.87
C ILE A 61 -6.68 -3.01 -11.36
N ASN A 62 -7.14 -4.00 -10.59
CA ASN A 62 -8.45 -4.62 -10.76
C ASN A 62 -9.19 -4.58 -9.41
N GLU A 63 -10.04 -3.57 -9.25
CA GLU A 63 -10.71 -3.24 -7.98
C GLU A 63 -11.59 -4.38 -7.45
N ARG A 64 -12.08 -5.27 -8.33
CA ARG A 64 -12.98 -6.37 -7.97
C ARG A 64 -12.26 -7.68 -7.71
N LYS A 65 -10.98 -7.80 -8.09
CA LYS A 65 -10.21 -9.04 -7.96
C LYS A 65 -9.32 -8.96 -6.73
N VAL A 66 -9.54 -9.88 -5.79
CA VAL A 66 -8.71 -9.99 -4.59
C VAL A 66 -7.30 -10.47 -4.96
N ASN A 67 -6.27 -9.73 -4.54
CA ASN A 67 -4.90 -10.22 -4.54
C ASN A 67 -4.52 -10.79 -3.16
N PHE A 68 -4.68 -12.11 -3.01
CA PHE A 68 -4.36 -12.84 -1.77
C PHE A 68 -2.89 -12.75 -1.33
N GLY A 69 -1.99 -12.25 -2.20
CA GLY A 69 -0.60 -11.94 -1.83
C GLY A 69 -0.49 -10.93 -0.69
N VAL A 70 -1.50 -10.06 -0.49
CA VAL A 70 -1.55 -9.08 0.61
C VAL A 70 -1.38 -9.74 1.99
N PHE A 71 -1.93 -10.94 2.15
CA PHE A 71 -1.91 -11.65 3.43
C PHE A 71 -0.50 -12.07 3.88
N LYS A 72 0.47 -12.14 2.96
CA LYS A 72 1.87 -12.47 3.31
C LYS A 72 2.51 -11.35 4.14
N TYR A 73 2.02 -10.13 4.02
CA TYR A 73 2.59 -8.95 4.66
C TYR A 73 1.91 -8.58 5.97
N ILE A 74 0.64 -8.95 6.14
CA ILE A 74 -0.10 -8.69 7.39
C ILE A 74 0.25 -9.79 8.40
N ARG A 75 1.00 -9.41 9.43
CA ARG A 75 1.39 -10.31 10.53
C ARG A 75 0.94 -9.72 11.87
N LYS A 76 0.13 -10.49 12.61
CA LYS A 76 -0.39 -10.09 13.92
C LYS A 76 0.75 -9.68 14.85
N GLY A 77 0.64 -8.48 15.44
CA GLY A 77 1.62 -7.92 16.37
C GLY A 77 2.94 -7.44 15.74
N TYR A 78 3.12 -7.48 14.42
CA TYR A 78 4.33 -6.95 13.77
C TYR A 78 4.29 -5.45 13.55
N PHE A 79 3.12 -4.93 13.13
CA PHE A 79 2.89 -3.51 12.96
C PHE A 79 2.18 -2.96 14.20
N ASP A 80 2.58 -1.77 14.64
CA ASP A 80 1.88 -1.02 15.68
C ASP A 80 0.55 -0.48 15.14
N TYR A 81 0.53 -0.06 13.87
CA TYR A 81 -0.65 0.50 13.20
C TYR A 81 -0.78 -0.03 11.77
N ILE A 82 -2.00 -0.34 11.36
CA ILE A 82 -2.36 -0.73 10.00
C ILE A 82 -3.48 0.19 9.51
N PHE A 83 -3.25 0.84 8.38
CA PHE A 83 -4.19 1.71 7.71
C PHE A 83 -4.64 1.08 6.39
N LEU A 84 -5.94 0.79 6.31
CA LEU A 84 -6.64 0.53 5.06
C LEU A 84 -7.17 1.88 4.56
N THR A 85 -6.80 2.27 3.36
CA THR A 85 -7.13 3.59 2.80
C THR A 85 -8.43 3.62 2.00
N ASN A 86 -8.94 2.45 1.61
CA ASN A 86 -10.09 2.29 0.75
C ASN A 86 -10.90 1.05 1.16
N TYR A 87 -12.23 1.20 1.19
CA TYR A 87 -13.17 0.12 1.52
C TYR A 87 -13.93 -0.43 0.30
N GLY A 88 -13.72 0.14 -0.89
CA GLY A 88 -14.36 -0.26 -2.14
C GLY A 88 -13.56 -1.29 -2.96
N TYR A 89 -12.32 -1.60 -2.56
CA TYR A 89 -11.41 -2.44 -3.32
C TYR A 89 -11.30 -3.82 -2.66
N ALA A 90 -11.43 -4.87 -3.47
CA ALA A 90 -11.57 -6.23 -2.98
C ALA A 90 -10.35 -6.71 -2.19
N THR A 91 -9.13 -6.27 -2.56
CA THR A 91 -7.91 -6.67 -1.83
C THR A 91 -7.80 -5.99 -0.47
N GLU A 92 -8.01 -4.66 -0.39
CA GLU A 92 -8.03 -3.96 0.91
C GLU A 92 -9.13 -4.48 1.84
N LEU A 93 -10.33 -4.75 1.30
CA LEU A 93 -11.40 -5.36 2.09
C LEU A 93 -11.02 -6.76 2.59
N ALA A 94 -10.37 -7.57 1.75
CA ALA A 94 -9.87 -8.87 2.17
C ALA A 94 -8.79 -8.72 3.25
N ALA A 95 -7.88 -7.75 3.13
CA ALA A 95 -6.83 -7.47 4.10
C ALA A 95 -7.37 -7.18 5.51
N TYR A 96 -8.52 -6.51 5.62
CA TYR A 96 -9.21 -6.28 6.89
C TYR A 96 -9.44 -7.57 7.69
N LEU A 97 -9.80 -8.67 7.02
CA LEU A 97 -10.08 -9.95 7.66
C LEU A 97 -8.87 -10.55 8.41
N LYS A 98 -7.64 -10.09 8.07
CA LYS A 98 -6.41 -10.52 8.76
C LYS A 98 -5.94 -9.52 9.83
N CYS A 99 -6.59 -8.36 9.90
CA CYS A 99 -6.30 -7.31 10.89
C CYS A 99 -7.13 -7.48 12.17
N ILE A 100 -8.30 -8.11 12.07
CA ILE A 100 -9.15 -8.53 13.21
C ILE A 100 -8.68 -9.89 13.76
#